data_AF-A0A067FWH6-F1
#
_entry.id   AF-A0A067FWH6-F1
#
_cell.length_a   1.000
_cell.length_b   1.000
_cell.length_c   1.000
_cell.angle_alpha   90.00
_cell.angle_beta   90.00
_cell.angle_gamma   90.00
#
_symmetry.space_group_name_H-M   'P 1'
#
loop_
_entity.id
_entity.type
_entity.pdbx_description
1 polymer ?
#
loop_
_entity_poly.entity_id
_entity_poly.type
_entity_poly.pdbx_seq_one_letter_code
_entity_poly.pdbx_strand_id
1 'polypeptide(L)' 'AFEKNSVEKDVAERIKKDFDKKHGPTWHCIVGSNFGSYVTHETNHFVYFYLDQKAVLLFKSG' A
#
# COMPACT_ATOMS: atom_id res chain seq x y z
N ALA A 1 4.71 21.68 10.22
CA ALA A 1 5.56 20.87 9.31
C ALA A 1 5.07 19.42 9.10
N PHE A 2 3.88 19.01 9.59
CA PHE A 2 3.39 17.62 9.46
C PHE A 2 2.04 17.46 8.73
N GLU A 3 1.43 18.53 8.23
CA GLU A 3 0.02 18.48 7.83
C GLU A 3 -0.24 17.90 6.43
N LYS A 4 0.79 17.68 5.60
CA LYS A 4 0.60 17.18 4.22
C LYS A 4 0.65 15.65 4.06
N ASN A 5 1.06 14.90 5.09
CA ASN A 5 1.27 13.45 4.99
C ASN A 5 0.13 12.59 5.60
N SER A 6 -0.92 13.21 6.15
CA SER A 6 -2.06 12.48 6.67
C SER A 6 -2.80 11.76 5.55
N VAL A 7 -2.99 12.42 4.40
CA VAL A 7 -3.81 11.87 3.31
C VAL A 7 -3.22 10.59 2.72
N GLU A 8 -1.94 10.54 2.35
CA GLU A 8 -1.36 9.28 1.82
C GLU A 8 -1.36 8.15 2.84
N LYS A 9 -1.08 8.48 4.11
CA LYS A 9 -1.08 7.52 5.20
C LYS A 9 -2.48 6.96 5.43
N ASP A 10 -3.50 7.82 5.48
CA ASP A 10 -4.89 7.44 5.72
C ASP A 10 -5.43 6.58 4.55
N VAL A 11 -5.05 6.92 3.31
CA VAL A 11 -5.38 6.12 2.11
C VAL A 11 -4.70 4.75 2.18
N ALA A 12 -3.40 4.69 2.47
CA ALA A 12 -2.67 3.43 2.58
C ALA A 12 -3.25 2.54 3.70
N GLU A 13 -3.56 3.14 4.85
CA GLU A 13 -4.15 2.43 6.00
C GLU A 13 -5.53 1.89 5.67
N ARG A 14 -6.36 2.66 4.96
CA ARG A 14 -7.69 2.22 4.54
C ARG A 14 -7.62 1.04 3.57
N ILE A 15 -6.79 1.14 2.53
CA ILE A 15 -6.59 0.05 1.56
C ILE A 15 -6.12 -1.21 2.27
N LYS A 16 -5.11 -1.09 3.13
CA LYS A 16 -4.57 -2.20 3.92
C LYS A 16 -5.64 -2.88 4.77
N LYS A 17 -6.42 -2.10 5.54
CA LYS A 17 -7.52 -2.64 6.39
C LYS A 17 -8.60 -3.32 5.58
N ASP A 18 -9.00 -2.76 4.44
CA ASP A 18 -10.04 -3.34 3.59
C ASP A 18 -9.57 -4.68 2.98
N PHE A 19 -8.31 -4.77 2.57
CA PHE A 19 -7.72 -6.01 2.04
C PHE A 19 -7.50 -7.06 3.12
N ASP A 20 -7.02 -6.69 4.32
CA ASP A 20 -6.94 -7.60 5.46
C ASP A 20 -8.32 -8.21 5.77
N LYS A 21 -9.37 -7.39 5.76
CA LYS A 21 -10.74 -7.83 6.06
C LYS A 21 -11.31 -8.76 4.99
N LYS A 22 -11.02 -8.51 3.71
CA LYS A 22 -11.61 -9.24 2.58
C LYS A 22 -10.82 -10.47 2.15
N HIS A 23 -9.49 -10.40 2.26
CA HIS A 23 -8.56 -11.39 1.69
C HIS A 23 -7.65 -12.04 2.76
N GLY A 24 -7.90 -11.73 4.04
CA GLY A 24 -7.12 -12.22 5.17
C GLY A 24 -5.83 -11.43 5.36
N PRO A 25 -5.38 -11.26 6.62
CA PRO A 25 -4.11 -10.60 6.93
C PRO A 25 -2.90 -11.46 6.49
N THR A 26 -1.68 -10.93 6.33
CA THR A 26 -1.29 -9.52 6.58
C THR A 26 -0.93 -8.82 5.27
N TRP A 27 -1.68 -7.78 4.93
CA TRP A 27 -1.40 -6.90 3.80
C TRP A 27 -0.57 -5.70 4.22
N HIS A 28 0.23 -5.22 3.27
CA HIS A 28 1.07 -4.04 3.38
C HIS A 28 0.76 -3.09 2.22
N CYS A 29 0.55 -1.82 2.52
CA CYS A 29 0.26 -0.80 1.51
C CYS A 29 1.20 0.40 1.68
N ILE A 30 1.77 0.86 0.57
CA ILE A 30 2.62 2.05 0.48
C ILE A 30 2.04 2.96 -0.60
N VAL A 31 1.84 4.22 -0.26
CA VAL A 31 1.37 5.26 -1.19
C VAL A 31 2.34 6.43 -1.14
N GLY A 32 2.84 6.86 -2.29
CA GLY A 32 3.80 7.96 -2.35
C GLY A 32 4.13 8.40 -3.77
N SER A 33 4.69 9.60 -3.92
CA SER A 33 5.11 10.11 -5.24
C SER A 33 6.47 9.60 -5.68
N ASN A 34 7.40 9.38 -4.74
CA ASN A 34 8.76 8.95 -5.02
C ASN A 34 9.19 7.90 -3.99
N PHE A 35 9.20 6.63 -4.38
CA PHE A 35 9.78 5.55 -3.59
C PHE A 35 10.27 4.41 -4.49
N GLY A 36 11.28 3.67 -4.01
CA GLY A 36 11.67 2.36 -4.52
C GLY A 36 11.37 1.29 -3.47
N SER A 37 11.06 0.08 -3.91
CA SER A 37 10.72 -1.02 -3.00
C SER A 37 11.39 -2.33 -3.42
N TYR A 38 11.88 -3.09 -2.44
CA TYR A 38 12.37 -4.45 -2.59
C TYR A 38 11.76 -5.30 -1.47
N VAL A 39 10.75 -6.10 -1.81
CA VAL A 39 9.93 -6.85 -0.84
C VAL A 39 9.70 -8.29 -1.27
N THR A 40 9.72 -9.20 -0.31
CA THR A 40 9.21 -10.56 -0.47
C THR A 40 7.70 -10.56 -0.27
N HIS A 41 6.96 -11.26 -1.13
CA HIS A 41 5.50 -11.31 -1.11
C HIS A 41 4.99 -12.69 -1.50
N GLU A 42 3.75 -13.00 -1.10
CA GLU A 42 3.05 -14.21 -1.53
C GLU A 42 2.77 -14.17 -3.04
N THR A 43 2.94 -15.32 -3.72
CA THR A 43 2.63 -15.45 -5.15
C THR A 43 1.19 -15.01 -5.43
N ASN A 44 1.00 -14.23 -6.50
CA ASN A 44 -0.29 -13.66 -6.93
C ASN A 44 -0.92 -12.62 -5.97
N HIS A 45 -0.22 -12.20 -4.91
CA HIS A 45 -0.72 -11.18 -3.97
C HIS A 45 0.15 -9.91 -4.01
N PHE A 46 0.35 -9.38 -5.21
CA PHE A 46 1.14 -8.18 -5.47
C PHE A 46 0.44 -7.31 -6.51
N VAL A 47 0.27 -6.03 -6.18
CA VAL A 47 -0.31 -5.02 -7.07
C VAL A 47 0.53 -3.76 -6.98
N TYR A 48 0.97 -3.26 -8.13
CA TYR A 48 1.70 -2.01 -8.26
C TYR A 48 1.12 -1.18 -9.41
N PHE A 49 0.64 0.01 -9.12
CA PHE A 49 0.04 0.90 -10.11
C PHE A 49 0.22 2.36 -9.75
N TYR A 50 -0.04 3.25 -10.72
CA TYR A 50 -0.06 4.68 -10.52
C TYR A 50 -1.50 5.21 -10.59
N LEU A 51 -1.81 6.14 -9.69
CA LEU A 51 -2.99 6.99 -9.76
C LEU A 51 -2.51 8.44 -9.72
N ASP A 52 -2.69 9.15 -10.84
CA ASP A 52 -2.06 10.44 -11.11
C ASP A 52 -0.55 10.42 -10.84
N GLN A 53 -0.07 11.23 -9.88
CA GLN A 53 1.34 11.36 -9.51
C GLN A 53 1.72 10.53 -8.27
N LYS A 54 0.90 9.54 -7.91
CA LYS A 54 1.09 8.68 -6.74
C LYS A 54 1.21 7.23 -7.20
N ALA A 55 2.31 6.59 -6.82
CA ALA A 55 2.43 5.14 -6.90
C ALA A 55 1.73 4.52 -5.68
N VAL A 56 1.00 3.44 -5.93
CA VAL A 56 0.39 2.59 -4.92
C VAL A 56 1.01 1.20 -5.06
N LEU A 57 1.67 0.76 -3.99
CA LEU A 57 2.20 -0.59 -3.85
C LEU A 57 1.40 -1.31 -2.77
N LEU A 58 0.77 -2.42 -3.14
CA LEU A 58 0.00 -3.28 -2.25
C LEU A 58 0.50 -4.72 -2.40
N PHE A 59 0.89 -5.34 -1.29
CA PHE A 59 1.37 -6.71 -1.31
C PHE A 59 1.00 -7.44 -0.02
N LYS A 60 0.94 -8.77 -0.08
CA LYS A 60 0.73 -9.64 1.08
C LYS A 60 2.01 -10.38 1.43
N SER A 61 2.32 -10.45 2.72
CA SER A 61 3.44 -11.24 3.23
C SER A 61 3.12 -11.79 4.62
N GLY A 62 3.41 -13.08 4.83
CA GLY A 62 3.17 -13.80 6.08
C GLY A 62 3.26 -15.29 5.87
#